data_AF-A0AAD5GTX4-F1
#
_entry.id   AF-A0AAD5GTX4-F1
#
_cell.length_a   1.000
_cell.length_b   1.000
_cell.length_c   1.000
_cell.angle_alpha   90.00
_cell.angle_beta   90.00
_cell.angle_gamma   90.00
#
_symmetry.space_group_name_H-M   'P 1'
#
loop_
_entity.id
_entity.type
_entity.pdbx_description
1 polymer ?
#
loop_
_entity_poly.entity_id
_entity_poly.type
_entity_poly.pdbx_seq_one_letter_code
_entity_poly.pdbx_strand_id
1 'polypeptide(L)'
;MVFDLIAWILSFFILLAVMALVLYQIMCFLDLEIDYINPYELATKINNITLPEFITQGALCFLHLVARHWIMYIHRRHLVYATEVFSELSREKKQRIFKLVYLAVLLFFSLFWTTVEPYKFV
;
A
#
# COMPACT_ATOMS: atom_id res chain seq x y z
N MET A 1 -11.76 18.21 17.92
CA MET A 1 -10.56 18.99 17.51
C MET A 1 -9.27 18.24 17.81
N VAL A 2 -8.90 17.96 19.08
CA VAL A 2 -7.64 17.26 19.41
C VAL A 2 -7.67 15.78 19.00
N PHE A 3 -8.76 15.06 19.26
CA PHE A 3 -8.89 13.65 18.84
C PHE A 3 -8.85 13.47 17.32
N ASP A 4 -9.46 14.39 16.57
CA ASP A 4 -9.44 14.38 15.10
C ASP A 4 -8.03 14.61 14.55
N LEU A 5 -7.29 15.55 15.15
CA LEU A 5 -5.88 15.81 14.81
C LEU A 5 -5.00 14.58 15.08
N ILE A 6 -5.17 13.92 16.24
CA ILE A 6 -4.41 12.72 16.60
C ILE A 6 -4.72 11.56 15.65
N ALA A 7 -6.00 11.33 15.32
CA ALA A 7 -6.40 10.30 14.37
C ALA A 7 -5.82 10.54 12.98
N TRP A 8 -5.79 11.81 12.53
CA TRP A 8 -5.19 12.20 11.27
C TRP A 8 -3.66 11.98 11.24
N ILE A 9 -2.94 12.42 12.27
CA ILE A 9 -1.47 12.21 12.36
C ILE A 9 -1.16 10.72 12.33
N LEU A 10 -1.91 9.91 13.08
CA LEU A 10 -1.71 8.46 13.12
C LEU A 10 -1.97 7.82 11.75
N SER A 11 -3.04 8.23 11.06
CA SER A 11 -3.35 7.81 9.68
C SER A 11 -2.23 8.16 8.69
N PHE A 12 -1.64 9.36 8.80
CA PHE A 12 -0.53 9.81 7.96
C PHE A 12 0.70 8.91 8.09
N PHE A 13 1.10 8.55 9.33
CA PHE A 13 2.22 7.64 9.54
C PHE A 13 1.96 6.22 9.02
N ILE A 14 0.73 5.72 9.15
CA ILE A 14 0.36 4.42 8.58
C ILE A 14 0.40 4.46 7.04
N LEU A 15 -0.07 5.55 6.43
CA LEU A 15 0.01 5.76 4.97
C LEU A 15 1.46 5.76 4.48
N LEU A 16 2.35 6.46 5.19
CA LEU A 16 3.77 6.47 4.87
C LEU A 16 4.40 5.06 4.99
N ALA A 17 4.06 4.33 6.05
CA ALA A 17 4.55 2.96 6.26
C ALA A 17 4.07 2.01 5.14
N VAL A 18 2.79 2.09 4.75
CA VAL A 18 2.23 1.31 3.65
C VAL A 18 2.92 1.66 2.32
N MET A 19 3.19 2.94 2.07
CA MET A 19 3.91 3.37 0.87
C MET A 19 5.34 2.81 0.83
N ALA A 20 6.06 2.85 1.95
CA ALA A 20 7.40 2.28 2.08
C ALA A 20 7.43 0.76 1.84
N LEU A 21 6.44 0.02 2.32
CA LEU A 21 6.30 -1.42 2.06
C LEU A 21 6.08 -1.71 0.57
N VAL A 22 5.23 -0.93 -0.11
CA VAL A 22 5.00 -1.09 -1.56
C VAL A 22 6.26 -0.73 -2.37
N LEU A 23 6.99 0.32 -1.97
CA LEU A 23 8.26 0.67 -2.60
C LEU A 23 9.30 -0.44 -2.44
N TYR A 24 9.41 -1.01 -1.24
CA TYR A 24 10.31 -2.14 -0.99
C TYR A 24 9.98 -3.34 -1.90
N GLN A 25 8.69 -3.65 -2.06
CA GLN A 25 8.28 -4.72 -2.98
C GLN A 25 8.71 -4.41 -4.42
N ILE A 26 8.53 -3.19 -4.92
CA ILE A 26 8.98 -2.77 -6.27
C ILE A 26 10.50 -2.91 -6.43
N MET A 27 11.28 -2.59 -5.39
CA MET A 27 12.74 -2.79 -5.42
C MET A 27 13.11 -4.27 -5.53
N CYS A 28 12.44 -5.16 -4.79
CA CYS A 28 12.63 -6.60 -4.96
C CYS A 28 12.27 -7.10 -6.37
N PHE A 29 11.29 -6.49 -7.05
CA PHE A 29 10.99 -6.80 -8.46
C PHE A 29 12.08 -6.29 -9.41
N LEU A 30 12.71 -5.15 -9.10
CA LEU A 30 13.83 -4.62 -9.88
C LEU A 30 15.08 -5.49 -9.73
N ASP A 31 15.37 -5.96 -8.52
CA ASP A 31 16.48 -6.91 -8.27
C ASP A 31 16.29 -8.23 -9.05
N LEU A 32 15.05 -8.67 -9.25
CA LEU A 32 14.75 -9.83 -10.11
C LEU A 32 15.01 -9.52 -11.60
N GLU A 33 14.67 -8.33 -12.07
CA GLU A 33 14.83 -7.93 -13.48
C GLU A 33 16.29 -7.79 -13.89
N ILE A 34 17.17 -7.51 -12.93
CA ILE A 34 18.63 -7.41 -13.09
C ILE A 34 19.32 -8.77 -12.82
N ASP A 35 18.54 -9.86 -12.70
CA ASP A 35 18.99 -11.24 -12.40
C ASP A 35 19.77 -11.38 -11.08
N TYR A 36 19.56 -10.48 -10.12
CA TYR A 36 20.28 -10.49 -8.84
C TYR A 36 19.72 -11.50 -7.82
N ILE A 37 18.43 -11.86 -7.92
CA ILE A 37 17.75 -12.76 -6.98
C ILE A 37 17.00 -13.89 -7.69
N ASN A 38 16.92 -15.07 -7.08
CA ASN A 38 16.16 -16.18 -7.64
C ASN A 38 14.64 -15.93 -7.49
N PRO A 39 13.80 -16.21 -8.52
CA PRO A 39 12.34 -16.11 -8.46
C PRO A 39 11.69 -16.83 -7.26
N TYR A 40 12.25 -17.95 -6.79
CA TYR A 40 11.75 -18.64 -5.60
C TYR A 40 11.98 -17.87 -4.29
N GLU A 41 13.17 -17.26 -4.16
CA GLU A 41 13.50 -16.44 -2.99
C GLU A 41 12.65 -15.16 -2.99
N LEU A 42 12.43 -14.57 -4.17
CA LEU A 42 11.54 -13.45 -4.35
C LEU A 42 10.11 -13.77 -3.90
N ALA A 43 9.54 -14.89 -4.35
CA ALA A 43 8.17 -15.27 -4.01
C ALA A 43 7.98 -15.41 -2.49
N THR A 44 8.99 -15.97 -1.81
CA THR A 44 9.00 -16.12 -0.35
C THR A 44 9.07 -14.77 0.36
N LYS A 45 9.99 -13.88 -0.08
CA LYS A 45 10.11 -12.50 0.46
C LYS A 45 8.83 -11.69 0.24
N ILE A 46 8.27 -11.72 -0.97
CA ILE A 46 7.04 -11.01 -1.30
C ILE A 46 5.89 -11.50 -0.42
N ASN A 47 5.71 -12.81 -0.27
CA ASN A 47 4.60 -13.35 0.54
C ASN A 47 4.71 -12.93 2.02
N ASN A 48 5.92 -12.96 2.58
CA ASN A 48 6.14 -12.56 3.98
C ASN A 48 5.90 -11.06 4.21
N ILE A 49 6.10 -10.22 3.19
CA ILE A 49 5.91 -8.76 3.26
C ILE A 49 4.48 -8.36 2.86
N THR A 50 3.83 -9.16 2.03
CA THR A 50 2.46 -8.95 1.58
C THR A 50 1.47 -9.10 2.74
N LEU A 51 1.70 -10.03 3.68
CA LEU A 51 0.87 -10.21 4.87
C LEU A 51 0.81 -8.95 5.77
N PRO A 52 1.93 -8.36 6.22
CA PRO A 52 1.90 -7.13 7.02
C PRO A 52 1.38 -5.91 6.24
N GLU A 53 1.58 -5.83 4.92
CA GLU A 53 0.96 -4.79 4.07
C GLU A 53 -0.57 -4.89 4.13
N PHE A 54 -1.11 -6.10 3.98
CA PHE A 54 -2.55 -6.33 4.05
C PHE A 54 -3.10 -5.99 5.43
N ILE A 55 -2.45 -6.43 6.50
CA ILE A 55 -2.88 -6.13 7.87
C ILE A 55 -2.88 -4.62 8.12
N THR A 56 -1.85 -3.89 7.70
CA THR A 56 -1.76 -2.43 7.88
C THR A 56 -2.76 -1.66 7.01
N GLN A 57 -3.00 -2.08 5.76
CA GLN A 57 -4.08 -1.53 4.92
C GLN A 57 -5.47 -1.83 5.48
N GLY A 58 -5.67 -3.03 6.03
CA GLY A 58 -6.91 -3.44 6.69
C GLY A 58 -7.17 -2.62 7.95
N ALA A 59 -6.14 -2.36 8.76
CA ALA A 59 -6.22 -1.50 9.94
C ALA A 59 -6.49 -0.03 9.58
N LEU A 60 -5.81 0.50 8.55
CA LEU A 60 -6.07 1.86 8.03
C LEU A 60 -7.50 1.97 7.48
N CYS A 61 -7.96 0.94 6.77
CA CYS A 61 -9.32 0.87 6.26
C CYS A 61 -10.30 0.78 7.42
N PHE A 62 -10.07 -0.05 8.44
CA PHE A 62 -10.93 -0.15 9.63
C PHE A 62 -11.04 1.18 10.39
N LEU A 63 -9.92 1.91 10.52
CA LEU A 63 -9.89 3.27 11.04
C LEU A 63 -10.76 4.24 10.20
N HIS A 64 -10.74 4.12 8.87
CA HIS A 64 -11.57 4.93 7.96
C HIS A 64 -12.99 4.36 7.72
N LEU A 65 -13.27 3.11 8.07
CA LEU A 65 -14.56 2.43 7.88
C LEU A 65 -15.59 2.93 8.89
N VAL A 66 -15.13 3.40 10.06
CA VAL A 66 -15.92 4.25 10.98
C VAL A 66 -16.37 5.56 10.29
N ALA A 67 -15.69 5.98 9.21
CA ALA A 67 -16.02 7.13 8.36
C ALA A 67 -16.63 6.79 6.98
N ARG A 68 -17.12 5.55 6.76
CA ARG A 68 -17.98 5.17 5.60
C ARG A 68 -17.26 5.08 4.24
N HIS A 69 -16.26 4.20 4.11
CA HIS A 69 -15.79 3.71 2.79
C HIS A 69 -15.44 2.22 2.85
N TRP A 70 -16.37 1.39 2.41
CA TRP A 70 -16.22 -0.07 2.27
C TRP A 70 -16.05 -0.37 0.78
N ILE A 71 -15.24 -1.38 0.45
CA ILE A 71 -14.95 -1.93 -0.90
C ILE A 71 -13.52 -1.64 -1.38
N MET A 72 -12.54 -2.37 -0.83
CA MET A 72 -11.36 -2.80 -1.62
C MET A 72 -10.63 -4.00 -1.01
N TYR A 73 -11.34 -5.08 -0.63
CA TYR A 73 -10.68 -6.22 0.02
C TYR A 73 -11.07 -7.63 -0.46
N ILE A 74 -11.86 -7.75 -1.53
CA ILE A 74 -12.28 -9.06 -2.06
C ILE A 74 -11.70 -9.27 -3.45
N HIS A 75 -10.37 -9.42 -3.55
CA HIS A 75 -9.73 -10.20 -4.61
C HIS A 75 -8.21 -10.32 -4.38
N ARG A 76 -7.72 -11.48 -3.96
CA ARG A 76 -6.91 -12.37 -4.81
C ARG A 76 -6.28 -13.54 -4.05
N ARG A 77 -6.01 -14.57 -4.85
CA ARG A 77 -5.62 -15.94 -4.52
C ARG A 77 -4.30 -15.99 -3.76
N HIS A 78 -4.32 -16.58 -2.57
CA HIS A 78 -3.14 -17.13 -1.92
C HIS A 78 -2.62 -18.30 -2.78
N LEU A 79 -1.29 -18.41 -2.94
CA LEU A 79 -0.51 -19.39 -3.73
C LEU A 79 -0.16 -18.92 -5.15
N VAL A 80 1.05 -18.36 -5.28
CA VAL A 80 1.71 -18.04 -6.55
C VAL A 80 2.73 -19.15 -6.82
N TYR A 81 2.52 -19.96 -7.86
CA TYR A 81 3.43 -21.04 -8.26
C TYR A 81 4.58 -20.52 -9.15
N ALA A 82 5.82 -20.92 -8.86
CA ALA A 82 7.05 -20.36 -9.42
C ALA A 82 7.21 -20.43 -10.95
N THR A 83 6.50 -21.33 -11.63
CA THR A 83 6.57 -21.51 -13.09
C THR A 83 5.69 -20.54 -13.87
N GLU A 84 4.67 -19.94 -13.24
CA GLU A 84 3.79 -18.93 -13.86
C GLU A 84 4.16 -17.49 -13.44
N VAL A 85 5.00 -17.34 -12.41
CA VAL A 85 5.46 -16.06 -11.83
C VAL A 85 5.91 -15.08 -12.91
N PHE A 86 6.77 -15.49 -13.85
CA PHE A 86 7.32 -14.57 -14.85
C PHE A 86 6.28 -14.04 -15.85
N SER A 87 5.28 -14.85 -16.21
CA SER A 87 4.25 -14.46 -17.17
C SER A 87 3.25 -13.45 -16.58
N GLU A 88 2.91 -13.61 -15.29
CA GLU A 88 2.00 -12.71 -14.57
C GLU A 88 2.75 -11.57 -13.85
N LEU A 89 4.09 -11.64 -13.75
CA LEU A 89 4.94 -10.67 -13.05
C LEU A 89 4.75 -9.24 -13.56
N SER A 90 4.78 -9.08 -14.88
CA SER A 90 4.70 -7.77 -15.54
C SER A 90 3.35 -7.09 -15.25
N ARG A 91 2.31 -7.89 -15.07
CA ARG A 91 0.94 -7.46 -14.78
C ARG A 91 0.76 -7.13 -13.30
N GLU A 92 1.30 -7.95 -12.41
CA GLU A 92 1.33 -7.69 -10.96
C GLU A 92 2.21 -6.47 -10.62
N LYS A 93 3.33 -6.26 -11.32
CA LYS A 93 4.18 -5.04 -11.23
C LYS A 93 3.38 -3.79 -11.61
N LYS A 94 2.65 -3.82 -12.73
CA LYS A 94 1.77 -2.71 -13.14
C LYS A 94 0.69 -2.41 -12.10
N GLN A 95 0.09 -3.44 -11.49
CA GLN A 95 -0.90 -3.25 -10.42
C GLN A 95 -0.30 -2.61 -9.16
N ARG A 96 0.91 -3.02 -8.75
CA ARG A 96 1.60 -2.42 -7.58
C ARG A 96 2.03 -0.98 -7.85
N ILE A 97 2.47 -0.66 -9.06
CA ILE A 97 2.74 0.73 -9.49
C ILE A 97 1.46 1.57 -9.45
N PHE A 98 0.34 1.04 -9.96
CA PHE A 98 -0.94 1.74 -9.89
C PHE A 98 -1.39 1.97 -8.45
N LYS A 99 -1.21 0.98 -7.56
CA LYS A 99 -1.47 1.11 -6.12
C LYS A 99 -0.59 2.19 -5.47
N LEU A 100 0.70 2.26 -5.84
CA LEU A 100 1.62 3.29 -5.37
C LEU A 100 1.15 4.69 -5.80
N VAL A 101 0.78 4.87 -7.08
CA VAL A 101 0.25 6.14 -7.60
C VAL A 101 -1.02 6.53 -6.84
N TYR A 102 -1.94 5.59 -6.62
CA TYR A 102 -3.14 5.82 -5.83
C TYR A 102 -2.81 6.26 -4.39
N LEU A 103 -1.88 5.58 -3.70
CA LEU A 103 -1.45 5.93 -2.35
C LEU A 103 -0.77 7.30 -2.29
N ALA A 104 0.04 7.65 -3.29
CA ALA A 104 0.68 8.96 -3.39
C ALA A 104 -0.33 10.08 -3.61
N VAL A 105 -1.33 9.85 -4.47
CA VAL A 105 -2.45 10.77 -4.69
C VAL A 105 -3.26 10.94 -3.40
N LEU A 106 -3.55 9.86 -2.69
CA LEU A 106 -4.26 9.90 -1.41
C LEU A 106 -3.47 10.68 -0.34
N LEU A 107 -2.15 10.48 -0.29
CA LEU A 107 -1.26 11.23 0.59
C LEU A 107 -1.25 12.72 0.24
N PHE A 108 -1.20 13.07 -1.05
CA PHE A 108 -1.30 14.46 -1.49
C PHE A 108 -2.64 15.11 -1.12
N PHE A 109 -3.76 14.41 -1.33
CA PHE A 109 -5.08 14.88 -0.90
C PHE A 109 -5.18 15.03 0.62
N SER A 110 -4.58 14.13 1.40
CA SER A 110 -4.55 14.23 2.86
C SER A 110 -3.82 15.47 3.36
N LEU A 111 -2.72 15.85 2.69
CA LEU A 111 -1.97 17.08 2.98
C LEU A 111 -2.74 18.32 2.53
N PHE A 112 -3.33 18.29 1.33
CA PHE A 112 -4.12 19.39 0.80
C PHE A 112 -5.36 19.69 1.66
N TRP A 113 -6.02 18.65 2.18
CA TRP A 113 -7.15 18.84 3.10
C TRP A 113 -6.73 19.63 4.34
N THR A 114 -5.55 19.35 4.91
CA THR A 114 -5.04 20.09 6.07
C THR A 114 -4.66 21.54 5.79
N THR A 115 -4.28 21.87 4.55
CA THR A 115 -3.99 23.26 4.17
C THR A 115 -5.25 24.04 3.83
N VAL A 116 -6.36 23.37 3.51
CA VAL A 116 -7.68 23.93 3.17
C VAL A 116 -8.62 24.11 4.35
N GLU A 117 -8.42 23.37 5.44
CA GLU A 117 -9.24 23.51 6.64
C GLU A 117 -8.91 24.67 7.61
N PRO A 118 -7.76 25.41 7.55
CA PRO A 118 -7.46 26.44 8.53
C PRO A 118 -8.31 27.72 8.37
N TYR A 119 -9.18 27.82 7.34
CA TYR A 119 -9.99 29.02 7.08
C TYR A 119 -11.47 28.88 7.45
N LYS A 120 -11.93 27.74 8.02
CA LYS A 120 -13.33 27.57 8.45
C LYS A 120 -13.59 27.95 9.91
N PHE A 121 -12.62 28.55 10.59
CA PHE A 121 -12.76 29.07 11.95
C PHE A 121 -12.35 30.56 12.00
N VAL A 122 -13.15 31.41 11.33
CA VAL A 122 -13.35 32.82 11.70
C VAL A 122 -14.80 32.95 12.14
#